data_AF-A0A3D4UME0-F1
#
_entry.id   AF-A0A3D4UME0-F1
#
_cell.length_a   1.000
_cell.length_b   1.000
_cell.length_c   1.000
_cell.angle_alpha   90.00
_cell.angle_beta   90.00
_cell.angle_gamma   90.00
#
_symmetry.space_group_name_H-M   'P 1'
#
loop_
_entity.id
_entity.type
_entity.pdbx_description
1 polymer ?
#
loop_
_entity_poly.entity_id
_entity_poly.type
_entity_poly.pdbx_seq_one_letter_code
_entity_poly.pdbx_strand_id
1 'polypeptide(L)'
;MDLGPLAGVFVLSMAASSAMSADRYWVAPIIGTWADASNWSQSSGGPGGQGLPMGGERIFMDQRSIAIFNGAGVGNPNFDALEMSGSGSGVTQLNMGSGSMGITEVVVGQDADACELLVTNAQLVSDSIKVGIGTNSTDALLKLSGSGLI
;
A
#
# COMPACT_ATOMS: atom_id res chain seq x y z
N MET A 1 33.25 -54.72 19.36
CA MET A 1 33.54 -53.78 18.27
C MET A 1 32.39 -53.87 17.30
N ASP A 2 31.38 -53.03 17.49
CA ASP A 2 30.29 -52.90 16.52
C ASP A 2 30.05 -51.40 16.34
N LEU A 3 30.56 -50.88 15.22
CA LEU A 3 30.33 -49.54 14.74
C LEU A 3 29.38 -49.67 13.54
N GLY A 4 28.08 -49.54 13.79
CA GLY A 4 27.09 -49.36 12.72
C GLY A 4 27.07 -47.89 12.26
N PRO A 5 27.09 -47.59 10.95
CA PRO A 5 27.10 -46.21 10.47
C PRO A 5 25.67 -45.65 10.51
N LEU A 6 25.35 -44.84 11.53
CA LEU A 6 24.26 -43.89 11.39
C LEU A 6 24.76 -42.71 10.54
N ALA A 7 24.82 -42.93 9.22
CA ALA A 7 24.88 -41.85 8.25
C ALA A 7 23.55 -41.11 8.33
N GLY A 8 23.48 -40.15 9.25
CA GLY A 8 22.35 -39.26 9.42
C GLY A 8 22.14 -38.48 8.13
N VAL A 9 21.10 -38.83 7.39
CA VAL A 9 20.59 -38.02 6.27
C VAL A 9 20.16 -36.69 6.87
N PHE A 10 20.97 -35.65 6.65
CA PHE A 10 20.59 -34.27 6.98
C PHE A 10 19.61 -33.80 5.92
N VAL A 11 18.31 -33.98 6.19
CA VAL A 11 17.25 -33.39 5.37
C VAL A 11 17.28 -31.89 5.62
N LEU A 12 17.91 -31.13 4.71
CA LEU A 12 17.78 -29.68 4.68
C LEU A 12 16.37 -29.35 4.20
N SER A 13 15.44 -29.19 5.15
CA SER A 13 14.10 -28.68 4.87
C SER A 13 14.26 -27.29 4.25
N MET A 14 14.00 -27.19 2.95
CA MET A 14 13.72 -25.90 2.33
C MET A 14 12.39 -25.47 2.92
N ALA A 15 12.42 -24.68 3.99
CA ALA A 15 11.26 -23.93 4.41
C ALA A 15 10.81 -23.16 3.16
N ALA A 16 9.65 -23.53 2.62
CA ALA A 16 8.99 -22.70 1.65
C ALA A 16 8.68 -21.41 2.40
N SER A 17 9.54 -20.41 2.22
CA SER A 17 9.20 -19.04 2.57
C SER A 17 7.94 -18.76 1.78
N SER A 18 6.79 -18.79 2.46
CA SER A 18 5.61 -18.12 1.94
C SER A 18 6.10 -16.72 1.60
N ALA A 19 6.17 -16.39 0.31
CA ALA A 19 6.37 -15.02 -0.09
C ALA A 19 5.19 -14.26 0.51
N MET A 20 5.36 -13.65 1.68
CA MET A 20 4.52 -12.52 2.04
C MET A 20 4.68 -11.56 0.86
N SER A 21 3.56 -11.23 0.24
CA SER A 21 3.54 -10.17 -0.75
C SER A 21 4.27 -8.97 -0.14
N ALA A 22 5.33 -8.50 -0.79
CA ALA A 22 6.22 -7.52 -0.17
C ALA A 22 5.45 -6.21 -0.01
N ASP A 23 5.40 -5.68 1.20
CA ASP A 23 4.80 -4.39 1.48
C ASP A 23 5.41 -3.29 0.59
N ARG A 24 4.57 -2.35 0.15
CA ARG A 24 4.96 -1.28 -0.77
C ARG A 24 4.80 0.06 -0.14
N TYR A 25 5.84 0.87 -0.30
CA TYR A 25 5.93 2.21 0.23
C TYR A 25 5.93 3.23 -0.91
N TRP A 26 5.03 4.20 -0.82
CA TRP A 26 5.01 5.35 -1.72
C TRP A 26 6.11 6.34 -1.31
N VAL A 27 7.06 6.59 -2.22
CA VAL A 27 8.27 7.41 -1.93
C VAL A 27 8.42 8.61 -2.86
N ALA A 28 7.35 9.01 -3.56
CA ALA A 28 7.41 10.21 -4.42
C ALA A 28 7.56 11.48 -3.55
N PRO A 29 8.39 12.45 -3.95
CA PRO A 29 8.78 13.56 -3.07
C PRO A 29 7.68 14.60 -2.80
N ILE A 30 6.79 14.88 -3.77
CA ILE A 30 5.69 15.85 -3.62
C ILE A 30 4.44 15.39 -4.37
N ILE A 31 4.59 15.05 -5.66
CA ILE A 31 3.54 14.49 -6.52
C ILE A 31 4.16 13.37 -7.33
N GLY A 32 3.45 12.25 -7.49
CA GLY A 32 3.88 11.15 -8.35
C GLY A 32 2.70 10.41 -8.98
N THR A 33 2.98 9.71 -10.07
CA THR A 33 2.01 8.82 -10.72
C THR A 33 2.16 7.41 -10.18
N TRP A 34 1.06 6.76 -9.81
CA TRP A 34 1.05 5.38 -9.29
C TRP A 34 1.74 4.40 -10.24
N ALA A 35 1.58 4.59 -11.55
CA ALA A 35 2.14 3.72 -12.57
C ALA A 35 3.65 3.90 -12.84
N ASP A 36 4.32 4.86 -12.18
CA ASP A 36 5.77 5.03 -12.28
C ASP A 36 6.48 4.23 -11.17
N ALA A 37 7.18 3.17 -11.56
CA ALA A 37 7.92 2.30 -10.66
C ALA A 37 8.97 3.04 -9.80
N SER A 38 9.44 4.20 -10.25
CA SER A 38 10.38 5.05 -9.50
C SER A 38 9.77 5.63 -8.23
N ASN A 39 8.44 5.63 -8.09
CA ASN A 39 7.74 6.12 -6.92
C ASN A 39 7.48 5.04 -5.85
N TRP A 40 7.97 3.82 -6.06
CA TRP A 40 7.73 2.67 -5.17
C TRP A 40 9.00 2.11 -4.58
N SER A 41 8.95 1.84 -3.28
CA SER A 41 10.01 1.17 -2.52
C SER A 41 9.48 -0.04 -1.73
N GLN A 42 10.39 -0.89 -1.28
CA GLN A 42 10.12 -2.01 -0.35
C GLN A 42 10.29 -1.60 1.12
N SER A 43 10.65 -0.33 1.38
CA SER A 43 10.82 0.20 2.72
C SER A 43 10.48 1.70 2.76
N SER A 44 9.95 2.17 3.89
CA SER A 44 9.67 3.59 4.13
C SER A 44 10.89 4.48 3.84
N GLY A 45 10.71 5.50 3.01
CA GLY A 45 11.77 6.43 2.58
C GLY A 45 12.95 5.78 1.85
N GLY A 46 12.83 4.52 1.44
CA GLY A 46 13.86 3.79 0.72
C GLY A 46 14.02 4.28 -0.73
N PRO A 47 15.01 3.72 -1.46
CA PRO A 47 15.18 4.05 -2.86
C PRO A 47 13.93 3.61 -3.66
N GLY A 48 13.50 4.49 -4.57
CA GLY A 48 12.48 4.18 -5.56
C GLY A 48 12.96 3.18 -6.62
N GLY A 49 12.04 2.68 -7.45
CA GLY A 49 12.36 1.77 -8.55
C GLY A 49 12.24 0.29 -8.18
N GLN A 50 11.61 -0.06 -7.06
CA GLN A 50 11.44 -1.46 -6.63
C GLN A 50 10.29 -2.20 -7.34
N GLY A 51 9.70 -1.59 -8.38
CA GLY A 51 8.59 -2.14 -9.14
C GLY A 51 7.22 -1.70 -8.62
N LEU A 52 6.20 -1.88 -9.46
CA LEU A 52 4.82 -1.53 -9.12
C LEU A 52 4.25 -2.47 -8.05
N PRO A 53 3.31 -1.98 -7.23
CA PRO A 53 2.61 -2.82 -6.28
C PRO A 53 1.78 -3.90 -6.99
N MET A 54 1.77 -5.11 -6.44
CA MET A 54 1.03 -6.27 -6.93
C MET A 54 -0.12 -6.63 -5.98
N GLY A 55 -1.08 -7.43 -6.46
CA GLY A 55 -2.21 -7.88 -5.64
C GLY A 55 -1.75 -8.62 -4.37
N GLY A 56 -2.48 -8.40 -3.27
CA GLY A 56 -2.17 -8.95 -1.94
C GLY A 56 -1.06 -8.23 -1.18
N GLU A 57 -0.38 -7.23 -1.78
CA GLU A 57 0.56 -6.37 -1.04
C GLU A 57 -0.21 -5.34 -0.20
N ARG A 58 0.37 -4.93 0.94
CA ARG A 58 -0.08 -3.76 1.69
C ARG A 58 0.62 -2.51 1.18
N ILE A 59 -0.14 -1.43 1.07
CA ILE A 59 0.32 -0.14 0.55
C ILE A 59 0.42 0.84 1.71
N PHE A 60 1.59 1.44 1.86
CA PHE A 60 1.88 2.46 2.87
C PHE A 60 2.17 3.80 2.19
N MET A 61 1.38 4.82 2.55
CA MET A 61 1.62 6.22 2.24
C MET A 61 1.91 6.97 3.55
N ASP A 62 3.11 6.76 4.06
CA ASP A 62 3.61 7.31 5.33
C ASP A 62 4.40 8.62 5.14
N GLN A 63 4.57 9.04 3.89
CA GLN A 63 5.19 10.32 3.52
C GLN A 63 4.14 11.29 2.98
N ARG A 64 4.46 12.58 3.11
CA ARG A 64 3.65 13.67 2.62
C ARG A 64 3.80 13.80 1.12
N SER A 65 2.80 13.33 0.38
CA SER A 65 2.86 13.26 -1.07
C SER A 65 1.48 13.10 -1.68
N ILE A 66 1.35 13.48 -2.95
CA ILE A 66 0.15 13.24 -3.75
C ILE A 66 0.44 12.10 -4.72
N ALA A 67 -0.22 10.97 -4.52
CA ALA A 67 -0.26 9.86 -5.44
C ALA A 67 -1.42 10.03 -6.43
N ILE A 68 -1.14 9.99 -7.72
CA ILE A 68 -2.14 10.04 -8.78
C ILE A 68 -2.35 8.62 -9.31
N PHE A 69 -3.54 8.08 -9.09
CA PHE A 69 -3.98 6.81 -9.65
C PHE A 69 -4.88 7.04 -10.86
N ASN A 70 -4.46 6.49 -12.00
CA ASN A 70 -5.18 6.53 -13.27
C ASN A 70 -5.51 5.12 -13.82
N GLY A 71 -5.28 4.07 -13.04
CA GLY A 71 -5.51 2.67 -13.44
C GLY A 71 -4.46 2.07 -14.38
N ALA A 72 -3.42 2.82 -14.77
CA ALA A 72 -2.40 2.32 -15.69
C ALA A 72 -1.45 1.32 -15.01
N GLY A 73 -1.10 0.23 -15.71
CA GLY A 73 0.01 -0.66 -15.35
C GLY A 73 -0.25 -1.71 -14.25
N VAL A 74 -1.34 -1.60 -13.48
CA VAL A 74 -1.62 -2.50 -12.33
C VAL A 74 -2.86 -3.38 -12.48
N GLY A 75 -3.73 -3.13 -13.48
CA GLY A 75 -4.85 -4.00 -13.85
C GLY A 75 -5.75 -4.41 -12.67
N ASN A 76 -6.69 -3.54 -12.27
CA ASN A 76 -7.65 -3.79 -11.19
C ASN A 76 -7.10 -4.60 -10.00
N PRO A 77 -6.00 -4.14 -9.38
CA PRO A 77 -5.35 -4.89 -8.32
C PRO A 77 -6.31 -5.05 -7.12
N ASN A 78 -6.20 -6.18 -6.42
CA ASN A 78 -6.82 -6.37 -5.11
C ASN A 78 -5.72 -6.33 -4.04
N PHE A 79 -5.49 -5.16 -3.44
CA PHE A 79 -4.49 -4.98 -2.38
C PHE A 79 -5.05 -5.42 -1.02
N ASP A 80 -4.18 -5.88 -0.12
CA ASP A 80 -4.59 -6.26 1.24
C ASP A 80 -5.02 -5.03 2.03
N ALA A 81 -4.22 -3.97 1.99
CA ALA A 81 -4.55 -2.73 2.67
C ALA A 81 -3.96 -1.52 1.98
N LEU A 82 -4.59 -0.37 2.20
CA LEU A 82 -4.03 0.95 1.96
C LEU A 82 -4.04 1.72 3.27
N GLU A 83 -2.85 2.10 3.74
CA GLU A 83 -2.66 2.88 4.95
C GLU A 83 -2.06 4.25 4.61
N MET A 84 -2.76 5.30 4.99
CA MET A 84 -2.29 6.68 4.88
C MET A 84 -1.96 7.20 6.28
N SER A 85 -0.68 7.41 6.57
CA SER A 85 -0.17 7.71 7.91
C SER A 85 0.79 8.90 7.98
N GLY A 86 0.88 9.71 6.92
CA GLY A 86 1.79 10.87 6.88
C GLY A 86 1.55 11.88 8.00
N SER A 87 2.54 12.09 8.88
CA SER A 87 2.45 13.05 10.00
C SER A 87 3.04 14.45 9.68
N GLY A 88 2.43 15.51 10.22
CA GLY A 88 2.82 16.93 10.16
C GLY A 88 2.25 17.75 8.99
N SER A 89 1.90 19.04 9.18
CA SER A 89 2.01 20.15 8.21
C SER A 89 1.58 20.03 6.72
N GLY A 90 0.84 19.04 6.20
CA GLY A 90 0.53 18.92 4.75
C GLY A 90 -0.26 17.66 4.38
N VAL A 91 -0.61 17.48 3.09
CA VAL A 91 -1.57 16.45 2.67
C VAL A 91 -0.89 15.21 2.08
N THR A 92 -1.19 14.04 2.63
CA THR A 92 -1.02 12.76 1.93
C THR A 92 -2.30 12.47 1.17
N GLN A 93 -2.23 12.41 -0.16
CA GLN A 93 -3.41 12.29 -1.01
C GLN A 93 -3.28 11.14 -1.99
N LEU A 94 -4.34 10.35 -2.16
CA LEU A 94 -4.51 9.47 -3.31
C LEU A 94 -5.65 10.04 -4.16
N ASN A 95 -5.32 10.50 -5.38
CA ASN A 95 -6.30 10.98 -6.35
C ASN A 95 -6.61 9.89 -7.36
N MET A 96 -7.83 9.36 -7.31
CA MET A 96 -8.31 8.35 -8.25
C MET A 96 -9.17 9.01 -9.33
N GLY A 97 -8.56 9.28 -10.48
CA GLY A 97 -9.18 9.98 -11.62
C GLY A 97 -9.70 9.06 -12.74
N SER A 98 -9.32 7.78 -12.74
CA SER A 98 -9.80 6.75 -13.66
C SER A 98 -9.40 5.35 -13.16
N GLY A 99 -10.09 4.31 -13.63
CA GLY A 99 -9.84 2.91 -13.26
C GLY A 99 -10.60 2.43 -12.03
N SER A 100 -10.44 1.14 -11.69
CA SER A 100 -10.94 0.57 -10.44
C SER A 100 -9.79 -0.03 -9.63
N MET A 101 -9.85 0.14 -8.32
CA MET A 101 -8.89 -0.43 -7.36
C MET A 101 -9.68 -1.23 -6.33
N GLY A 102 -9.32 -2.51 -6.18
CA GLY A 102 -9.77 -3.35 -5.07
C GLY A 102 -8.81 -3.21 -3.91
N ILE A 103 -9.33 -2.98 -2.71
CA ILE A 103 -8.54 -2.92 -1.48
C ILE A 103 -9.39 -3.51 -0.35
N THR A 104 -8.94 -4.56 0.31
CA THR A 104 -9.70 -5.15 1.43
C THR A 104 -9.95 -4.12 2.53
N GLU A 105 -8.90 -3.43 2.99
CA GLU A 105 -9.00 -2.42 4.04
C GLU A 105 -8.36 -1.09 3.63
N VAL A 106 -9.12 -0.01 3.73
CA VAL A 106 -8.62 1.35 3.57
C VAL A 106 -8.58 2.06 4.91
N VAL A 107 -7.41 2.55 5.27
CA VAL A 107 -7.15 3.32 6.47
C VAL A 107 -6.66 4.71 6.06
N VAL A 108 -7.50 5.71 6.29
CA VAL A 108 -7.17 7.12 6.04
C VAL A 108 -6.83 7.80 7.37
N GLY A 109 -5.59 8.25 7.51
CA GLY A 109 -5.17 9.10 8.61
C GLY A 109 -4.87 8.36 9.92
N GLN A 110 -4.16 7.24 9.85
CA GLN A 110 -3.69 6.54 11.05
C GLN A 110 -2.54 7.32 11.70
N ASP A 111 -2.75 7.81 12.93
CA ASP A 111 -1.80 8.65 13.67
C ASP A 111 -1.18 9.79 12.82
N ALA A 112 -1.98 10.38 11.93
CA ALA A 112 -1.54 11.26 10.86
C ALA A 112 -2.20 12.64 10.90
N ASP A 113 -1.58 13.62 10.25
CA ASP A 113 -2.15 14.96 10.05
C ASP A 113 -2.57 15.12 8.58
N ALA A 114 -3.77 15.64 8.33
CA ALA A 114 -4.27 16.05 7.02
C ALA A 114 -4.18 14.98 5.90
N CYS A 115 -4.46 13.71 6.21
CA CYS A 115 -4.60 12.67 5.18
C CYS A 115 -5.92 12.79 4.42
N GLU A 116 -5.87 12.78 3.09
CA GLU A 116 -7.06 12.90 2.24
C GLU A 116 -7.12 11.78 1.19
N LEU A 117 -8.11 10.91 1.27
CA LEU A 117 -8.44 10.05 0.14
C LEU A 117 -9.43 10.77 -0.78
N LEU A 118 -9.02 11.03 -2.02
CA LEU A 118 -9.81 11.73 -3.02
C LEU A 118 -10.18 10.80 -4.19
N VAL A 119 -11.43 10.38 -4.23
CA VAL A 119 -11.98 9.54 -5.31
C VAL A 119 -12.91 10.40 -6.15
N THR A 120 -12.58 10.65 -7.43
CA THR A 120 -13.31 11.62 -8.29
C THR A 120 -14.00 11.00 -9.51
N ASN A 121 -13.34 10.10 -10.23
CA ASN A 121 -13.86 9.49 -11.46
C ASN A 121 -13.43 8.01 -11.56
N ALA A 122 -13.27 7.37 -10.41
CA ALA A 122 -12.79 6.00 -10.28
C ALA A 122 -13.76 5.17 -9.44
N GLN A 123 -13.53 3.85 -9.35
CA GLN A 123 -14.24 2.99 -8.41
C GLN A 123 -13.25 2.48 -7.37
N LEU A 124 -13.56 2.71 -6.10
CA LEU A 124 -12.87 2.09 -4.98
C LEU A 124 -13.77 0.95 -4.49
N VAL A 125 -13.29 -0.29 -4.61
CA VAL A 125 -13.99 -1.48 -4.12
C VAL A 125 -13.29 -1.90 -2.85
N SER A 126 -13.99 -1.90 -1.71
CA SER A 126 -13.37 -2.20 -0.42
C SER A 126 -14.32 -2.86 0.56
N ASP A 127 -13.79 -3.80 1.35
CA ASP A 127 -14.55 -4.47 2.40
C ASP A 127 -14.72 -3.56 3.63
N SER A 128 -13.74 -2.69 3.90
CA SER A 128 -13.81 -1.75 5.02
C SER A 128 -13.02 -0.46 4.79
N ILE A 129 -13.62 0.67 5.15
CA ILE A 129 -12.97 1.99 5.14
C ILE A 129 -13.02 2.59 6.54
N LYS A 130 -11.84 2.98 7.04
CA LYS A 130 -11.63 3.61 8.35
C LYS A 130 -11.01 4.99 8.14
N VAL A 131 -11.52 6.01 8.82
CA VAL A 131 -11.01 7.39 8.75
C VAL A 131 -10.70 7.88 10.17
N GLY A 132 -9.47 8.38 10.38
CA GLY A 132 -9.04 9.00 11.64
C GLY A 132 -8.80 8.01 12.79
N ILE A 133 -8.07 6.91 12.54
CA ILE A 133 -7.76 5.91 13.57
C ILE A 133 -6.41 6.24 14.25
N GLY A 134 -6.43 6.99 15.35
CA GLY A 134 -5.20 7.33 16.07
C GLY A 134 -5.40 8.40 17.12
N THR A 135 -4.56 8.42 18.16
CA THR A 135 -4.66 9.44 19.23
C THR A 135 -4.18 10.83 18.78
N ASN A 136 -3.45 10.87 17.66
CA ASN A 136 -2.92 12.10 17.06
C ASN A 136 -3.53 12.40 15.69
N SER A 137 -4.60 11.70 15.29
CA SER A 137 -5.22 11.89 13.99
C SER A 137 -5.92 13.25 13.91
N THR A 138 -5.42 14.15 13.07
CA THR A 138 -6.05 15.44 12.79
C THR A 138 -6.39 15.56 11.30
N ASP A 139 -7.59 16.03 10.98
CA ASP A 139 -8.02 16.34 9.60
C ASP A 139 -7.95 15.17 8.59
N ALA A 140 -8.20 13.94 9.03
CA ALA A 140 -8.41 12.80 8.13
C ALA A 140 -9.74 12.98 7.37
N LEU A 141 -9.67 12.95 6.04
CA LEU A 141 -10.82 13.27 5.19
C LEU A 141 -10.97 12.25 4.05
N LEU A 142 -12.18 11.75 3.91
CA LEU A 142 -12.60 10.98 2.74
C LEU A 142 -13.49 11.87 1.88
N LYS A 143 -13.06 12.16 0.64
CA LYS A 143 -13.87 12.87 -0.35
C LYS A 143 -14.25 11.95 -1.50
N LEU A 144 -15.56 11.81 -1.71
CA LEU A 144 -16.14 11.09 -2.84
C LEU A 144 -16.87 12.10 -3.72
N SER A 145 -16.43 12.27 -4.96
CA SER A 145 -17.19 12.95 -6.00
C SER A 145 -17.30 12.03 -7.20
N GLY A 146 -18.45 11.97 -7.88
CA GLY A 146 -18.63 11.21 -9.14
C GLY A 146 -18.33 9.69 -9.13
N SER A 147 -18.06 9.10 -7.97
CA SER A 147 -17.50 7.76 -7.80
C SER A 147 -18.52 6.83 -7.13
N GLY A 148 -18.51 5.55 -7.50
CA GLY A 148 -19.32 4.51 -6.85
C GLY A 148 -18.50 3.84 -5.77
N LEU A 149 -19.05 3.73 -4.56
CA LEU A 149 -18.59 2.79 -3.55
C LEU A 149 -19.35 1.49 -3.81
N ILE A 150 -18.65 0.45 -4.21
CA ILE A 150 -19.24 -0.87 -4.49
C ILE A 150 -18.71 -1.85 -3.46
#